data_AF-A0A1T5NVL2-F1
#
_entry.id   AF-A0A1T5NVL2-F1
#
_cell.length_a   1.000
_cell.length_b   1.000
_cell.length_c   1.000
_cell.angle_alpha   90.00
_cell.angle_beta   90.00
_cell.angle_gamma   90.00
#
_symmetry.space_group_name_H-M   'P 1'
#
loop_
_entity.id
_entity.type
_entity.pdbx_description
1 polymer ?
#
loop_
_entity_poly.entity_id
_entity_poly.type
_entity_poly.pdbx_seq_one_letter_code
_entity_poly.pdbx_strand_id
1 'polypeptide(L)'
;MKKIWIYYFLGIAVMLSACDRKSDLNIDGIPTDVRIAQALATYQQKLTDAPYGWVVTQYTNGTSTNGGVTRNGPKAVFSYYMKFDKNSQVSMLSDFNIGAATVFNNTGYRIKANQRPTLIFDTYSYVHLPCDPDGSISNSPFGSGFGWGTDFEFSFADNVAASELGDTIRLKGNLNQAEAVMVKATQAEQTLFTTSGFGSYSTFNKILEYFKRVNVGGVIFEITPGVGGRSFDIKTTGSQTITNVGCQFAPTSIILQEPVTVGGLTVRSLDNLVWNAGSRTISATVNGTAATIAPALAPLSPEPGIAIAFYNEGLDNPWLTIPGFHISGVDDAYNIRGLTFPGRTYYRYVYYPGLVDAGGGDFYDVLSPFFVGATNGYPYLFAGGVAYPYLQSGGRLTFEMLDGGDPIVNPPAIISTNNVFNTGKTAPPYFANSAGFYIVRKADGTTMDMVTAGDALGWISWNHQ
;
A
#
# COMPACT_ATOMS: atom_id res chain seq x y z
N MET A 1 69.89 33.75 -40.61
CA MET A 1 69.92 32.32 -40.21
C MET A 1 69.35 32.00 -38.82
N LYS A 2 69.12 32.97 -37.91
CA LYS A 2 68.60 32.70 -36.55
C LYS A 2 67.10 32.37 -36.41
N LYS A 3 66.27 32.57 -37.47
CA LYS A 3 64.82 32.32 -37.42
C LYS A 3 64.40 30.90 -37.85
N ILE A 4 65.24 30.19 -38.63
CA ILE A 4 64.96 28.82 -39.09
C ILE A 4 65.02 27.80 -37.94
N TRP A 5 65.91 28.02 -36.97
CA TRP A 5 66.05 27.15 -35.81
C TRP A 5 64.81 27.14 -34.91
N ILE A 6 64.04 28.24 -34.87
CA ILE A 6 62.81 28.33 -34.08
C ILE A 6 61.68 27.51 -34.70
N TYR A 7 61.60 27.45 -36.03
CA TYR A 7 60.61 26.61 -36.72
C TYR A 7 60.96 25.12 -36.65
N TYR A 8 62.25 24.78 -36.65
CA TYR A 8 62.71 23.41 -36.40
C TYR A 8 62.44 22.97 -34.95
N PHE A 9 62.69 23.84 -33.96
CA PHE A 9 62.38 23.53 -32.56
C PHE A 9 60.86 23.42 -32.31
N LEU A 10 60.06 24.27 -32.95
CA LEU A 10 58.60 24.23 -32.85
C LEU A 10 58.01 22.99 -33.55
N GLY A 11 58.57 22.58 -34.68
CA GLY A 11 58.18 21.34 -35.39
C GLY A 11 58.52 20.08 -34.61
N ILE A 12 59.69 20.03 -33.95
CA ILE A 12 60.09 18.91 -33.08
C ILE A 12 59.25 18.86 -31.80
N ALA A 13 58.90 20.00 -31.22
CA ALA A 13 58.03 20.05 -30.03
C ALA A 13 56.61 19.53 -30.33
N VAL A 14 56.06 19.81 -31.52
CA VAL A 14 54.74 19.30 -31.95
C VAL A 14 54.79 17.79 -32.23
N MET A 15 55.91 17.27 -32.75
CA MET A 15 56.09 15.83 -33.00
C MET A 15 56.36 15.01 -31.72
N LEU A 16 56.79 15.64 -30.62
CA LEU A 16 56.96 15.00 -29.31
C LEU A 16 55.72 15.11 -28.40
N SER A 17 54.69 15.85 -28.82
CA SER A 17 53.39 15.93 -28.13
C SER A 17 52.36 14.87 -28.57
N ALA A 18 52.81 13.80 -29.22
CA ALA A 18 51.97 12.63 -29.42
C ALA A 18 51.75 11.96 -28.05
N CYS A 19 50.72 12.41 -27.34
CA CYS A 19 50.21 11.74 -26.17
C CYS A 19 49.85 10.31 -26.59
N ASP A 20 50.66 9.35 -26.18
CA ASP A 20 50.42 7.95 -26.42
C ASP A 20 49.02 7.65 -25.84
N ARG A 21 48.05 7.28 -26.68
CA ARG A 21 46.75 6.76 -26.19
C ARG A 21 46.99 5.35 -25.66
N LYS A 22 47.91 5.20 -24.70
CA LYS A 22 47.84 4.07 -23.79
C LYS A 22 46.62 4.35 -22.94
N SER A 23 45.52 3.69 -23.27
CA SER A 23 44.39 3.59 -22.35
C SER A 23 44.88 2.82 -21.13
N ASP A 24 45.53 3.52 -20.19
CA ASP A 24 45.93 3.02 -18.87
C ASP A 24 44.71 2.72 -17.98
N LEU A 25 43.54 2.50 -18.58
CA LEU A 25 42.31 2.06 -17.91
C LEU A 25 42.27 0.54 -17.71
N ASN A 26 43.29 -0.19 -18.17
CA ASN A 26 43.43 -1.61 -17.93
C ASN A 26 43.98 -1.82 -16.52
N ILE A 27 43.13 -2.27 -15.60
CA ILE A 27 43.58 -2.80 -14.31
C ILE A 27 44.03 -4.24 -14.55
N ASP A 28 45.26 -4.56 -14.15
CA ASP A 28 45.90 -5.87 -14.33
C ASP A 28 45.93 -6.38 -15.79
N GLY A 29 46.01 -5.46 -16.75
CA GLY A 29 46.06 -5.80 -18.18
C GLY A 29 44.72 -6.24 -18.79
N ILE A 30 43.62 -6.21 -18.02
CA ILE A 30 42.29 -6.57 -18.51
C ILE A 30 41.53 -5.31 -18.94
N PRO A 31 41.02 -5.27 -20.20
CA PRO A 31 40.18 -4.18 -20.68
C PRO A 31 38.97 -3.89 -19.80
N THR A 32 38.60 -2.60 -19.71
CA THR A 32 37.49 -2.14 -18.85
C THR A 32 36.16 -2.79 -19.23
N ASP A 33 35.87 -2.92 -20.52
CA ASP A 33 34.67 -3.58 -21.06
C ASP A 33 34.60 -5.06 -20.67
N VAL A 34 35.73 -5.79 -20.74
CA VAL A 34 35.82 -7.18 -20.31
C VAL A 34 35.54 -7.30 -18.81
N ARG A 35 36.11 -6.42 -17.99
CA ARG A 35 35.88 -6.41 -16.53
C ARG A 35 34.43 -6.10 -16.17
N ILE A 36 33.80 -5.16 -16.87
CA ILE A 36 32.38 -4.84 -16.68
C ILE A 36 31.52 -6.04 -17.06
N ALA A 37 31.75 -6.66 -18.21
CA ALA A 37 31.01 -7.84 -18.66
C ALA A 37 31.14 -9.01 -17.67
N GLN A 38 32.35 -9.27 -17.16
CA GLN A 38 32.61 -10.29 -16.14
C GLN A 38 31.88 -9.99 -14.83
N ALA A 39 31.90 -8.74 -14.37
CA ALA A 39 31.19 -8.33 -13.15
C ALA A 39 29.67 -8.54 -13.30
N LEU A 40 29.07 -8.08 -14.40
CA LEU A 40 27.65 -8.25 -14.69
C LEU A 40 27.26 -9.74 -14.76
N ALA A 41 28.08 -10.56 -15.43
CA ALA A 41 27.86 -12.01 -15.48
C ALA A 41 27.93 -12.64 -14.09
N THR A 42 28.83 -12.17 -13.21
CA THR A 42 28.95 -12.65 -11.82
C THR A 42 27.70 -12.30 -11.00
N TYR A 43 27.15 -11.09 -11.14
CA TYR A 43 25.88 -10.73 -10.50
C TYR A 43 24.74 -11.61 -10.99
N GLN A 44 24.64 -11.85 -12.31
CA GLN A 44 23.60 -12.70 -12.86
C GLN A 44 23.73 -14.13 -12.34
N GLN A 45 24.95 -14.66 -12.33
CA GLN A 45 25.25 -15.97 -11.76
C GLN A 45 24.82 -16.05 -10.29
N LYS A 46 25.12 -15.05 -9.46
CA LYS A 46 24.69 -15.01 -8.05
C LYS A 46 23.19 -15.13 -7.90
N LEU A 47 22.41 -14.43 -8.73
CA LEU A 47 20.94 -14.53 -8.71
C LEU A 47 20.45 -15.94 -9.08
N THR A 48 21.07 -16.58 -10.08
CA THR A 48 20.67 -17.90 -10.58
C THR A 48 21.21 -19.09 -9.78
N ASP A 49 22.29 -18.89 -9.01
CA ASP A 49 22.91 -19.91 -8.15
C ASP A 49 22.15 -20.12 -6.83
N ALA A 50 21.01 -19.42 -6.65
CA ALA A 50 20.04 -19.70 -5.60
C ALA A 50 18.97 -20.69 -6.14
N PRO A 51 19.16 -22.02 -5.98
CA PRO A 51 18.28 -23.03 -6.60
C PRO A 51 16.82 -22.94 -6.14
N TYR A 52 16.62 -22.42 -4.92
CA TYR A 52 15.32 -22.27 -4.30
C TYR A 52 14.75 -20.84 -4.44
N GLY A 53 15.46 -19.93 -5.11
CA GLY A 53 15.03 -18.54 -5.28
C GLY A 53 15.44 -17.63 -4.12
N TRP A 54 14.76 -16.49 -4.03
CA TRP A 54 15.02 -15.41 -3.09
C TRP A 54 13.71 -14.93 -2.47
N VAL A 55 13.73 -14.65 -1.17
CA VAL A 55 12.70 -13.85 -0.50
C VAL A 55 13.19 -12.41 -0.50
N VAL A 56 12.45 -11.54 -1.17
CA VAL A 56 12.80 -10.13 -1.34
C VAL A 56 11.83 -9.29 -0.55
N THR A 57 12.36 -8.40 0.28
CA THR A 57 11.55 -7.43 1.03
C THR A 57 11.99 -6.02 0.66
N GLN A 58 11.04 -5.20 0.23
CA GLN A 58 11.25 -3.81 -0.13
C GLN A 58 10.60 -2.88 0.89
N TYR A 59 11.37 -1.91 1.37
CA TYR A 59 11.01 -0.95 2.39
C TYR A 59 10.95 0.45 1.77
N THR A 60 9.77 1.07 1.81
CA THR A 60 9.62 2.46 1.35
C THR A 60 10.11 3.42 2.44
N ASN A 61 10.62 4.58 2.02
CA ASN A 61 11.17 5.57 2.94
C ASN A 61 10.13 6.62 3.41
N GLY A 62 8.87 6.49 2.98
CA GLY A 62 7.80 7.46 3.25
C GLY A 62 7.76 8.62 2.27
N THR A 63 8.46 8.51 1.14
CA THR A 63 8.41 9.47 0.04
C THR A 63 8.15 8.78 -1.29
N SER A 64 7.46 9.47 -2.20
CA SER A 64 7.18 9.00 -3.55
C SER A 64 7.50 10.10 -4.55
N THR A 65 8.40 9.83 -5.49
CA THR A 65 8.88 10.78 -6.50
C THR A 65 8.43 10.34 -7.89
N ASN A 66 7.75 11.25 -8.60
CA ASN A 66 7.42 11.08 -10.01
C ASN A 66 7.54 12.42 -10.74
N GLY A 67 8.13 12.43 -11.93
CA GLY A 67 8.27 13.63 -12.76
C GLY A 67 9.06 14.77 -12.08
N GLY A 68 9.96 14.46 -11.15
CA GLY A 68 10.71 15.44 -10.37
C GLY A 68 9.93 16.07 -9.19
N VAL A 69 8.69 15.64 -8.96
CA VAL A 69 7.89 16.04 -7.80
C VAL A 69 7.95 14.94 -6.74
N THR A 70 8.21 15.31 -5.48
CA THR A 70 8.23 14.37 -4.34
C THR A 70 7.06 14.66 -3.42
N ARG A 71 6.37 13.59 -2.99
CA ARG A 71 5.35 13.62 -1.94
C ARG A 71 5.82 12.86 -0.72
N ASN A 72 5.44 13.34 0.46
CA ASN A 72 5.67 12.66 1.72
C ASN A 72 4.39 11.93 2.16
N GLY A 73 4.55 10.84 2.87
CA GLY A 73 3.44 9.99 3.28
C GLY A 73 3.91 8.78 4.07
N PRO A 74 3.05 7.76 4.19
CA PRO A 74 3.31 6.59 5.02
C PRO A 74 4.41 5.71 4.44
N LYS A 75 5.10 4.99 5.34
CA LYS A 75 6.00 3.89 4.97
C LYS A 75 5.21 2.60 4.76
N ALA A 76 5.72 1.74 3.90
CA ALA A 76 5.13 0.44 3.60
C ALA A 76 6.22 -0.60 3.32
N VAL A 77 5.82 -1.87 3.42
CA VAL A 77 6.64 -3.02 3.06
C VAL A 77 5.96 -3.79 1.95
N PHE A 78 6.76 -4.26 0.99
CA PHE A 78 6.32 -5.16 -0.06
C PHE A 78 7.23 -6.37 -0.09
N SER A 79 6.63 -7.55 -0.16
CA SER A 79 7.34 -8.81 -0.14
C SER A 79 7.16 -9.55 -1.46
N TYR A 80 8.22 -10.22 -1.88
CA TYR A 80 8.24 -11.01 -3.10
C TYR A 80 8.98 -12.33 -2.85
N TYR A 81 8.52 -13.38 -3.51
CA TYR A 81 9.35 -14.56 -3.74
C TYR A 81 9.76 -14.54 -5.20
N MET A 82 11.06 -14.63 -5.49
CA MET A 82 11.62 -14.49 -6.83
C MET A 82 12.54 -15.67 -7.16
N LYS A 83 12.33 -16.30 -8.32
CA LYS A 83 13.21 -17.34 -8.86
C LYS A 83 13.74 -16.92 -10.22
N PHE A 84 15.03 -16.60 -10.27
CA PHE A 84 15.73 -16.18 -11.49
C PHE A 84 16.22 -17.39 -12.28
N ASP A 85 16.14 -17.31 -13.60
CA ASP A 85 16.68 -18.32 -14.50
C ASP A 85 17.84 -17.78 -15.36
N LYS A 86 18.46 -18.69 -16.10
CA LYS A 86 19.60 -18.41 -16.99
C LYS A 86 19.21 -17.72 -18.30
N ASN A 87 17.92 -17.65 -18.62
CA ASN A 87 17.38 -17.01 -19.82
C ASN A 87 16.91 -15.58 -19.54
N SER A 88 17.37 -14.99 -18.44
CA SER A 88 16.99 -13.65 -18.01
C SER A 88 15.48 -13.51 -17.73
N GLN A 89 14.85 -14.59 -17.24
CA GLN A 89 13.48 -14.59 -16.72
C GLN A 89 13.46 -14.74 -15.20
N VAL A 90 12.45 -14.16 -14.58
CA VAL A 90 12.15 -14.29 -13.16
C VAL A 90 10.70 -14.67 -12.97
N SER A 91 10.47 -15.74 -12.21
CA SER A 91 9.15 -16.11 -11.70
C SER A 91 8.93 -15.45 -10.36
N MET A 92 7.82 -14.74 -10.18
CA MET A 92 7.53 -14.00 -8.95
C MET A 92 6.13 -14.22 -8.38
N LEU A 93 6.06 -14.15 -7.05
CA LEU A 93 4.84 -13.94 -6.26
C LEU A 93 5.00 -12.63 -5.46
N SER A 94 3.90 -12.04 -5.01
CA SER A 94 3.92 -10.86 -4.14
C SER A 94 2.77 -10.82 -3.14
N ASP A 95 2.99 -10.22 -1.98
CA ASP A 95 1.93 -9.88 -1.01
C ASP A 95 1.10 -8.64 -1.41
N PHE A 96 1.22 -8.17 -2.66
CA PHE A 96 0.51 -6.97 -3.11
C PHE A 96 -1.01 -7.13 -3.09
N ASN A 97 -1.54 -8.26 -3.58
CA ASN A 97 -2.97 -8.58 -3.55
C ASN A 97 -3.16 -10.11 -3.61
N ILE A 98 -4.41 -10.59 -3.49
CA ILE A 98 -4.73 -12.03 -3.46
C ILE A 98 -4.26 -12.75 -4.74
N GLY A 99 -4.39 -12.11 -5.90
CA GLY A 99 -3.95 -12.67 -7.18
C GLY A 99 -2.43 -12.85 -7.23
N ALA A 100 -1.69 -11.78 -6.92
CA ALA A 100 -0.23 -11.81 -6.87
C ALA A 100 0.33 -12.72 -5.77
N ALA A 101 -0.44 -12.92 -4.70
CA ALA A 101 -0.08 -13.79 -3.59
C ALA A 101 -0.10 -15.27 -3.95
N THR A 102 -0.82 -15.67 -5.01
CA THR A 102 -1.12 -17.08 -5.32
C THR A 102 -0.75 -17.52 -6.74
N VAL A 103 -0.61 -16.59 -7.67
CA VAL A 103 -0.32 -16.88 -9.08
C VAL A 103 1.08 -16.38 -9.45
N PHE A 104 1.91 -17.25 -10.00
CA PHE A 104 3.23 -16.84 -10.49
C PHE A 104 3.13 -15.95 -11.72
N ASN A 105 3.87 -14.84 -11.71
CA ASN A 105 4.11 -13.99 -12.88
C ASN A 105 5.54 -14.21 -13.38
N ASN A 106 5.70 -14.58 -14.66
CA ASN A 106 7.00 -14.79 -15.30
C ASN A 106 7.36 -13.58 -16.16
N THR A 107 8.46 -12.90 -15.86
CA THR A 107 8.85 -11.66 -16.54
C THR A 107 10.35 -11.57 -16.77
N GLY A 108 10.75 -10.65 -17.64
CA GLY A 108 12.17 -10.40 -17.92
C GLY A 108 12.86 -9.64 -16.79
N TYR A 109 14.14 -9.91 -16.61
CA TYR A 109 15.05 -9.07 -15.84
C TYR A 109 16.36 -8.89 -16.60
N ARG A 110 17.12 -7.86 -16.24
CA ARG A 110 18.47 -7.66 -16.77
C ARG A 110 19.37 -7.01 -15.73
N ILE A 111 20.66 -7.21 -15.87
CA ILE A 111 21.66 -6.48 -15.07
C ILE A 111 22.43 -5.55 -16.00
N LYS A 112 22.46 -4.26 -15.68
CA LYS A 112 23.17 -3.25 -16.47
C LYS A 112 24.23 -2.53 -15.64
N ALA A 113 25.29 -2.11 -16.32
CA ALA A 113 26.28 -1.20 -15.76
C ALA A 113 25.75 0.24 -15.86
N ASN A 114 25.15 0.73 -14.78
CA ASN A 114 24.89 2.16 -14.59
C ASN A 114 26.00 2.74 -13.69
N GLN A 115 25.73 3.82 -12.94
CA GLN A 115 26.66 4.30 -11.89
C GLN A 115 27.05 3.18 -10.91
N ARG A 116 26.13 2.26 -10.66
CA ARG A 116 26.35 0.96 -10.02
C ARG A 116 25.73 -0.15 -10.86
N PRO A 117 26.20 -1.40 -10.77
CA PRO A 117 25.49 -2.54 -11.30
C PRO A 117 24.03 -2.50 -10.83
N THR A 118 23.08 -2.57 -11.77
CA THR A 118 21.66 -2.38 -11.51
C THR A 118 20.87 -3.59 -11.99
N LEU A 119 20.09 -4.19 -11.10
CA LEU A 119 19.02 -5.14 -11.43
C LEU A 119 17.79 -4.36 -11.91
N ILE A 120 17.32 -4.66 -13.12
CA ILE A 120 16.20 -3.98 -13.78
C ILE A 120 15.15 -5.04 -14.13
N PHE A 121 13.91 -4.82 -13.72
CA PHE A 121 12.75 -5.56 -14.22
C PHE A 121 12.18 -4.77 -15.41
N ASP A 122 12.23 -5.34 -16.60
CA ASP A 122 11.97 -4.61 -17.85
C ASP A 122 10.61 -4.88 -18.49
N THR A 123 9.94 -5.94 -18.03
CA THR A 123 8.55 -6.25 -18.37
C THR A 123 7.68 -6.00 -17.13
N TYR A 124 6.53 -5.36 -17.33
CA TYR A 124 5.57 -5.08 -16.27
C TYR A 124 5.21 -6.35 -15.49
N SER A 125 5.33 -6.28 -14.16
CA SER A 125 5.32 -7.43 -13.25
C SER A 125 4.88 -7.01 -11.84
N TYR A 126 4.88 -7.91 -10.86
CA TYR A 126 4.43 -7.58 -9.50
C TYR A 126 5.28 -6.53 -8.78
N VAL A 127 6.55 -6.35 -9.14
CA VAL A 127 7.35 -5.23 -8.58
C VAL A 127 6.88 -3.86 -9.08
N HIS A 128 6.14 -3.82 -10.19
CA HIS A 128 5.64 -2.60 -10.80
C HIS A 128 4.31 -2.13 -10.20
N LEU A 129 3.50 -3.04 -9.65
CA LEU A 129 2.18 -2.72 -9.11
C LEU A 129 2.22 -1.61 -8.04
N PRO A 130 3.12 -1.64 -7.03
CA PRO A 130 3.11 -0.61 -6.00
C PRO A 130 3.61 0.75 -6.50
N CYS A 131 4.46 0.80 -7.54
CA CYS A 131 4.94 2.05 -8.13
C CYS A 131 4.07 2.55 -9.30
N ASP A 132 2.95 1.89 -9.59
CA ASP A 132 2.09 2.28 -10.71
C ASP A 132 1.54 3.71 -10.50
N PRO A 133 1.69 4.62 -11.49
CA PRO A 133 1.17 5.98 -11.39
C PRO A 133 -0.36 6.02 -11.38
N ASP A 134 -1.05 4.97 -11.87
CA ASP A 134 -2.49 4.83 -11.73
C ASP A 134 -2.83 4.38 -10.31
N GLY A 135 -3.44 5.30 -9.54
CA GLY A 135 -3.88 5.04 -8.18
C GLY A 135 -4.96 3.97 -8.06
N SER A 136 -5.63 3.59 -9.17
CA SER A 136 -6.54 2.44 -9.20
C SER A 136 -5.83 1.09 -9.21
N ILE A 137 -4.56 1.08 -9.60
CA ILE A 137 -3.69 -0.11 -9.60
C ILE A 137 -2.84 -0.14 -8.33
N SER A 138 -2.12 0.94 -8.04
CA SER A 138 -1.20 0.98 -6.89
C SER A 138 -1.92 1.08 -5.55
N ASN A 139 -3.15 1.62 -5.53
CA ASN A 139 -3.90 1.96 -4.31
C ASN A 139 -3.04 2.78 -3.32
N SER A 140 -2.19 3.64 -3.87
CA SER A 140 -1.24 4.44 -3.10
C SER A 140 -1.95 5.59 -2.38
N PRO A 141 -1.64 5.84 -1.09
CA PRO A 141 -2.16 6.97 -0.33
C PRO A 141 -1.55 8.32 -0.79
N PHE A 142 -0.53 8.29 -1.65
CA PHE A 142 0.11 9.50 -2.19
C PHE A 142 -0.72 10.20 -3.28
N GLY A 143 -1.81 9.57 -3.74
CA GLY A 143 -2.72 10.09 -4.76
C GLY A 143 -2.30 9.78 -6.19
N SER A 144 -3.15 10.12 -7.16
CA SER A 144 -2.92 9.83 -8.59
C SER A 144 -1.60 10.42 -9.09
N GLY A 145 -0.91 9.65 -9.93
CA GLY A 145 0.41 9.99 -10.46
C GLY A 145 1.56 9.54 -9.56
N PHE A 146 1.28 9.00 -8.37
CA PHE A 146 2.31 8.53 -7.43
C PHE A 146 2.00 7.11 -6.99
N GLY A 147 2.99 6.22 -7.09
CA GLY A 147 2.94 4.94 -6.41
C GLY A 147 3.33 5.08 -4.93
N TRP A 148 3.60 3.94 -4.28
CA TRP A 148 4.00 3.84 -2.87
C TRP A 148 5.44 4.30 -2.57
N GLY A 149 6.16 4.81 -3.57
CA GLY A 149 7.59 5.11 -3.42
C GLY A 149 8.45 3.85 -3.45
N THR A 150 8.01 2.80 -4.15
CA THR A 150 8.84 1.65 -4.49
C THR A 150 9.59 1.91 -5.80
N ASP A 151 10.59 1.07 -6.05
CA ASP A 151 11.39 1.01 -7.27
C ASP A 151 11.26 -0.35 -7.94
N PHE A 152 11.50 -0.40 -9.25
CA PHE A 152 11.68 -1.61 -10.06
C PHE A 152 13.07 -1.65 -10.73
N GLU A 153 13.93 -0.68 -10.41
CA GLU A 153 15.33 -0.65 -10.79
C GLU A 153 16.18 -0.46 -9.54
N PHE A 154 17.08 -1.40 -9.30
CA PHE A 154 17.82 -1.49 -8.05
C PHE A 154 19.32 -1.60 -8.28
N SER A 155 20.07 -0.63 -7.77
CA SER A 155 21.51 -0.75 -7.64
C SER A 155 21.88 -1.78 -6.58
N PHE A 156 22.86 -2.65 -6.86
CA PHE A 156 23.49 -3.46 -5.82
C PHE A 156 24.19 -2.54 -4.82
N ALA A 157 23.85 -2.67 -3.55
CA ALA A 157 24.21 -1.73 -2.50
C ALA A 157 25.22 -2.30 -1.49
N ASP A 158 25.50 -3.60 -1.53
CA ASP A 158 26.61 -4.16 -0.75
C ASP A 158 27.95 -3.60 -1.28
N ASN A 159 28.76 -3.06 -0.38
CA ASN A 159 30.07 -2.48 -0.71
C ASN A 159 31.15 -3.58 -0.78
N VAL A 160 30.88 -4.66 -1.52
CA VAL A 160 31.77 -5.82 -1.72
C VAL A 160 31.79 -6.23 -3.19
N ALA A 161 32.74 -7.05 -3.61
CA ALA A 161 32.76 -7.55 -4.97
C ALA A 161 31.57 -8.51 -5.23
N ALA A 162 31.11 -8.59 -6.49
CA ALA A 162 30.00 -9.47 -6.87
C ALA A 162 30.22 -10.93 -6.46
N SER A 163 31.47 -11.41 -6.52
CA SER A 163 31.87 -12.77 -6.11
C SER A 163 31.74 -13.02 -4.61
N GLU A 164 31.80 -11.96 -3.79
CA GLU A 164 31.76 -12.00 -2.32
C GLU A 164 30.34 -11.83 -1.76
N LEU A 165 29.35 -11.56 -2.61
CA LEU A 165 27.95 -11.56 -2.20
C LEU A 165 27.56 -12.91 -1.57
N GLY A 166 27.03 -12.84 -0.35
CA GLY A 166 26.57 -13.98 0.43
C GLY A 166 25.11 -14.35 0.16
N ASP A 167 24.48 -14.98 1.16
CA ASP A 167 23.07 -15.37 1.11
C ASP A 167 22.10 -14.22 1.40
N THR A 168 22.63 -13.01 1.59
CA THR A 168 21.86 -11.77 1.71
C THR A 168 22.46 -10.72 0.79
N ILE A 169 21.64 -10.13 -0.05
CA ILE A 169 22.00 -9.05 -0.98
C ILE A 169 21.17 -7.82 -0.65
N ARG A 170 21.82 -6.69 -0.47
CA ARG A 170 21.20 -5.38 -0.27
C ARG A 170 21.15 -4.63 -1.58
N LEU A 171 20.00 -4.01 -1.80
CA LEU A 171 19.64 -3.28 -3.00
C LEU A 171 19.15 -1.89 -2.62
N LYS A 172 19.41 -0.92 -3.48
CA LYS A 172 18.91 0.44 -3.35
C LYS A 172 18.22 0.85 -4.63
N GLY A 173 16.95 1.25 -4.53
CA GLY A 173 16.17 1.73 -5.64
C GLY A 173 16.76 2.99 -6.28
N ASN A 174 16.73 3.09 -7.60
CA ASN A 174 17.39 4.18 -8.32
C ASN A 174 16.60 5.50 -8.29
N LEU A 175 15.26 5.44 -8.29
CA LEU A 175 14.39 6.62 -8.33
C LEU A 175 13.94 7.04 -6.93
N ASN A 176 13.23 6.17 -6.23
CA ASN A 176 12.61 6.47 -4.93
C ASN A 176 13.54 6.17 -3.75
N GLN A 177 14.72 5.60 -4.01
CA GLN A 177 15.68 5.23 -2.97
C GLN A 177 15.08 4.23 -1.96
N ALA A 178 14.09 3.43 -2.39
CA ALA A 178 13.56 2.36 -1.57
C ALA A 178 14.66 1.32 -1.29
N GLU A 179 14.70 0.81 -0.08
CA GLU A 179 15.67 -0.22 0.29
C GLU A 179 15.06 -1.58 -0.01
N ALA A 180 15.84 -2.48 -0.59
CA ALA A 180 15.42 -3.86 -0.76
C ALA A 180 16.47 -4.82 -0.25
N VAL A 181 16.03 -5.91 0.36
CA VAL A 181 16.89 -6.98 0.85
C VAL A 181 16.42 -8.28 0.23
N MET A 182 17.33 -8.99 -0.43
CA MET A 182 17.11 -10.33 -0.94
C MET A 182 17.79 -11.33 -0.02
N VAL A 183 17.04 -12.27 0.53
CA VAL A 183 17.57 -13.38 1.31
C VAL A 183 17.39 -14.66 0.51
N LYS A 184 18.47 -15.45 0.37
CA LYS A 184 18.41 -16.71 -0.38
C LYS A 184 17.41 -17.64 0.29
N ALA A 185 16.43 -18.11 -0.48
CA ALA A 185 15.41 -19.02 0.01
C ALA A 185 15.99 -20.42 0.25
N THR A 186 15.44 -21.11 1.23
CA THR A 186 15.66 -22.52 1.50
C THR A 186 14.72 -23.39 0.68
N GLN A 187 15.00 -24.69 0.61
CA GLN A 187 14.11 -25.65 -0.05
C GLN A 187 12.71 -25.64 0.58
N ALA A 188 12.63 -25.58 1.92
CA ALA A 188 11.37 -25.54 2.64
C ALA A 188 10.55 -24.30 2.30
N GLU A 189 11.18 -23.12 2.22
CA GLU A 189 10.51 -21.89 1.80
C GLU A 189 10.01 -21.97 0.37
N GLN A 190 10.81 -22.48 -0.57
CA GLN A 190 10.34 -22.71 -1.94
C GLN A 190 9.10 -23.61 -1.96
N THR A 191 9.08 -24.70 -1.19
CA THR A 191 7.91 -25.58 -1.10
C THR A 191 6.70 -24.83 -0.54
N LEU A 192 6.88 -24.01 0.49
CA LEU A 192 5.81 -23.20 1.07
C LEU A 192 5.27 -22.16 0.07
N PHE A 193 6.13 -21.38 -0.59
CA PHE A 193 5.70 -20.40 -1.59
C PHE A 193 5.05 -21.05 -2.81
N THR A 194 5.53 -22.20 -3.26
CA THR A 194 4.93 -22.90 -4.42
C THR A 194 3.58 -23.54 -4.09
N THR A 195 3.37 -23.95 -2.83
CA THR A 195 2.13 -24.62 -2.40
C THR A 195 1.07 -23.63 -1.89
N SER A 196 1.49 -22.60 -1.17
CA SER A 196 0.60 -21.67 -0.45
C SER A 196 0.79 -20.21 -0.83
N GLY A 197 1.81 -19.88 -1.61
CA GLY A 197 2.17 -18.50 -1.94
C GLY A 197 2.39 -17.65 -0.70
N PHE A 198 1.87 -16.43 -0.69
CA PHE A 198 1.76 -15.60 0.52
C PHE A 198 0.50 -15.98 1.32
N GLY A 199 0.46 -17.23 1.78
CA GLY A 199 -0.73 -17.85 2.39
C GLY A 199 -1.26 -17.12 3.62
N SER A 200 -0.40 -16.45 4.40
CA SER A 200 -0.83 -15.64 5.55
C SER A 200 -1.68 -14.44 5.12
N TYR A 201 -1.33 -13.78 4.01
CA TYR A 201 -2.12 -12.68 3.44
C TYR A 201 -3.51 -13.19 3.06
N SER A 202 -3.57 -14.29 2.31
CA SER A 202 -4.82 -14.91 1.89
C SER A 202 -5.66 -15.38 3.09
N THR A 203 -5.03 -15.92 4.13
CA THR A 203 -5.71 -16.44 5.33
C THR A 203 -6.25 -15.31 6.19
N PHE A 204 -5.45 -14.27 6.43
CA PHE A 204 -5.85 -13.10 7.24
C PHE A 204 -7.03 -12.36 6.61
N ASN A 205 -7.03 -12.24 5.28
CA ASN A 205 -8.11 -11.62 4.51
C ASN A 205 -9.35 -12.51 4.32
N LYS A 206 -9.44 -13.68 4.98
CA LYS A 206 -10.71 -14.44 5.07
C LYS A 206 -11.66 -13.90 6.13
N ILE A 207 -11.11 -13.17 7.11
CA ILE A 207 -11.93 -12.36 8.01
C ILE A 207 -12.14 -11.02 7.31
N LEU A 208 -13.35 -10.81 6.77
CA LEU A 208 -13.69 -9.64 5.97
C LEU A 208 -14.14 -8.45 6.82
N GLU A 209 -14.51 -8.71 8.07
CA GLU A 209 -14.90 -7.71 9.03
C GLU A 209 -13.72 -6.78 9.36
N TYR A 210 -14.00 -5.49 9.48
CA TYR A 210 -13.03 -4.43 9.75
C TYR A 210 -12.28 -4.68 11.06
N PHE A 211 -12.99 -5.11 12.11
CA PHE A 211 -12.41 -5.39 13.42
C PHE A 211 -12.00 -6.86 13.52
N LYS A 212 -10.71 -7.11 13.79
CA LYS A 212 -10.16 -8.44 14.04
C LYS A 212 -9.60 -8.50 15.46
N ARG A 213 -10.06 -9.43 16.28
CA ARG A 213 -9.58 -9.60 17.66
C ARG A 213 -8.65 -10.77 17.75
N VAL A 214 -7.46 -10.55 18.30
CA VAL A 214 -6.50 -11.58 18.62
C VAL A 214 -6.59 -11.86 20.12
N ASN A 215 -6.77 -13.12 20.49
CA ASN A 215 -6.69 -13.60 21.86
C ASN A 215 -5.48 -14.53 22.00
N VAL A 216 -4.56 -14.17 22.91
CA VAL A 216 -3.37 -14.97 23.25
C VAL A 216 -3.33 -15.15 24.76
N GLY A 217 -3.60 -16.36 25.25
CA GLY A 217 -3.53 -16.64 26.69
C GLY A 217 -4.38 -15.71 27.56
N GLY A 218 -5.51 -15.20 27.05
CA GLY A 218 -6.39 -14.26 27.76
C GLY A 218 -6.08 -12.78 27.52
N VAL A 219 -4.93 -12.44 26.92
CA VAL A 219 -4.65 -11.09 26.45
C VAL A 219 -5.38 -10.86 25.14
N ILE A 220 -6.28 -9.88 25.10
CA ILE A 220 -7.06 -9.52 23.91
C ILE A 220 -6.58 -8.18 23.36
N PHE A 221 -6.31 -8.15 22.07
CA PHE A 221 -6.07 -6.92 21.33
C PHE A 221 -6.79 -6.94 19.99
N GLU A 222 -7.05 -5.75 19.45
CA GLU A 222 -7.73 -5.55 18.18
C GLU A 222 -6.74 -5.08 17.13
N ILE A 223 -6.87 -5.65 15.93
CA ILE A 223 -6.20 -5.25 14.71
C ILE A 223 -7.28 -4.70 13.77
N THR A 224 -7.05 -3.49 13.27
CA THR A 224 -7.82 -2.91 12.15
C THR A 224 -6.87 -2.57 11.00
N PRO A 225 -7.39 -2.43 9.76
CA PRO A 225 -6.56 -2.05 8.61
C PRO A 225 -5.84 -0.73 8.89
N GLY A 226 -4.52 -0.68 8.79
CA GLY A 226 -3.76 0.57 8.86
C GLY A 226 -3.72 1.28 7.50
N VAL A 227 -2.71 2.13 7.30
CA VAL A 227 -2.60 2.96 6.10
C VAL A 227 -2.45 2.12 4.83
N GLY A 228 -3.40 2.29 3.90
CA GLY A 228 -3.48 1.60 2.60
C GLY A 228 -3.35 0.08 2.66
N GLY A 229 -3.76 -0.55 3.77
CA GLY A 229 -3.70 -2.00 3.96
C GLY A 229 -2.28 -2.57 4.11
N ARG A 230 -1.26 -1.73 4.33
CA ARG A 230 0.16 -2.12 4.47
C ARG A 230 0.68 -2.10 5.90
N SER A 231 -0.17 -1.70 6.83
CA SER A 231 0.09 -1.68 8.26
C SER A 231 -1.15 -2.12 9.01
N PHE A 232 -0.99 -2.35 10.30
CA PHE A 232 -2.08 -2.58 11.23
C PHE A 232 -2.14 -1.44 12.22
N ASP A 233 -3.36 -0.99 12.51
CA ASP A 233 -3.65 -0.22 13.71
C ASP A 233 -4.00 -1.21 14.82
N ILE A 234 -3.21 -1.19 15.89
CA ILE A 234 -3.35 -2.11 17.02
C ILE A 234 -3.87 -1.35 18.24
N LYS A 235 -4.90 -1.89 18.87
CA LYS A 235 -5.51 -1.34 20.09
C LYS A 235 -5.66 -2.42 21.16
N THR A 236 -5.50 -2.03 22.41
CA THR A 236 -5.70 -2.91 23.58
C THR A 236 -6.94 -2.54 24.35
N THR A 237 -7.53 -3.50 25.06
CA THR A 237 -8.73 -3.27 25.86
C THR A 237 -8.52 -2.14 26.88
N GLY A 238 -9.42 -1.17 26.88
CA GLY A 238 -9.42 -0.04 27.82
C GLY A 238 -8.43 1.07 27.50
N SER A 239 -7.59 0.92 26.48
CA SER A 239 -6.71 1.99 26.00
C SER A 239 -7.34 2.71 24.82
N GLN A 240 -7.16 4.02 24.73
CA GLN A 240 -7.48 4.80 23.53
C GLN A 240 -6.28 4.96 22.58
N THR A 241 -5.08 4.58 23.01
CA THR A 241 -3.88 4.64 22.19
C THR A 241 -3.95 3.64 21.05
N ILE A 242 -3.62 4.11 19.85
CA ILE A 242 -3.53 3.30 18.63
C ILE A 242 -2.06 3.22 18.24
N THR A 243 -1.55 2.01 18.09
CA THR A 243 -0.19 1.77 17.60
C THR A 243 -0.27 1.31 16.15
N ASN A 244 0.17 2.16 15.21
CA ASN A 244 0.35 1.73 13.83
C ASN A 244 1.67 0.97 13.67
N VAL A 245 1.63 -0.16 12.99
CA VAL A 245 2.82 -0.97 12.71
C VAL A 245 2.77 -1.54 11.30
N GLY A 246 3.82 -1.31 10.52
CA GLY A 246 3.97 -1.97 9.22
C GLY A 246 4.07 -3.48 9.37
N CYS A 247 3.56 -4.23 8.40
CA CYS A 247 3.60 -5.68 8.44
C CYS A 247 4.12 -6.27 7.13
N GLN A 248 4.82 -7.39 7.25
CA GLN A 248 5.26 -8.23 6.16
C GLN A 248 4.46 -9.54 6.19
N PHE A 249 3.93 -9.94 5.05
CA PHE A 249 3.30 -11.25 4.91
C PHE A 249 4.32 -12.28 4.41
N ALA A 250 4.25 -13.48 4.96
CA ALA A 250 5.02 -14.65 4.54
C ALA A 250 4.05 -15.82 4.22
N PRO A 251 4.52 -17.02 3.85
CA PRO A 251 3.60 -18.13 3.55
C PRO A 251 2.65 -18.49 4.70
N THR A 252 3.13 -18.47 5.94
CA THR A 252 2.33 -18.90 7.11
C THR A 252 2.34 -17.90 8.27
N SER A 253 3.07 -16.81 8.16
CA SER A 253 3.22 -15.81 9.23
C SER A 253 3.02 -14.39 8.74
N ILE A 254 2.60 -13.52 9.66
CA ILE A 254 2.60 -12.08 9.51
C ILE A 254 3.63 -11.53 10.49
N ILE A 255 4.64 -10.83 9.98
CA ILE A 255 5.76 -10.29 10.76
C ILE A 255 5.53 -8.79 10.92
N LEU A 256 5.54 -8.31 12.16
CA LEU A 256 5.47 -6.88 12.43
C LEU A 256 6.86 -6.26 12.24
N GLN A 257 6.95 -5.13 11.55
CA GLN A 257 8.22 -4.43 11.36
C GLN A 257 8.87 -4.05 12.69
N GLU A 258 8.04 -3.62 13.63
CA GLU A 258 8.45 -3.34 15.00
C GLU A 258 7.61 -4.15 15.98
N PRO A 259 8.20 -4.71 17.05
CA PRO A 259 7.44 -5.42 18.06
C PRO A 259 6.44 -4.49 18.76
N VAL A 260 5.21 -4.95 18.95
CA VAL A 260 4.17 -4.19 19.67
C VAL A 260 3.89 -4.85 21.02
N THR A 261 3.88 -4.06 22.09
CA THR A 261 3.54 -4.57 23.43
C THR A 261 2.07 -4.32 23.74
N VAL A 262 1.32 -5.39 23.96
CA VAL A 262 -0.13 -5.38 24.24
C VAL A 262 -0.42 -6.11 25.54
N GLY A 263 -0.96 -5.43 26.55
CA GLY A 263 -1.26 -6.07 27.84
C GLY A 263 -0.07 -6.78 28.50
N GLY A 264 1.16 -6.29 28.27
CA GLY A 264 2.41 -6.92 28.74
C GLY A 264 3.00 -8.00 27.82
N LEU A 265 2.28 -8.45 26.79
CA LEU A 265 2.76 -9.37 25.76
C LEU A 265 3.46 -8.59 24.64
N THR A 266 4.73 -8.87 24.37
CA THR A 266 5.42 -8.35 23.17
C THR A 266 5.14 -9.24 21.97
N VAL A 267 4.41 -8.73 20.99
CA VAL A 267 4.06 -9.40 19.74
C VAL A 267 5.04 -8.99 18.65
N ARG A 268 5.74 -9.97 18.06
CA ARG A 268 6.64 -9.77 16.90
C ARG A 268 6.04 -10.30 15.61
N SER A 269 5.28 -11.37 15.72
CA SER A 269 4.66 -12.08 14.61
C SER A 269 3.37 -12.76 15.05
N LEU A 270 2.49 -12.97 14.08
CA LEU A 270 1.41 -13.93 14.12
C LEU A 270 1.86 -15.09 13.24
N ASP A 271 2.12 -16.26 13.82
CA ASP A 271 2.70 -17.40 13.10
C ASP A 271 1.67 -18.52 12.92
N ASN A 272 1.93 -19.42 11.97
CA ASN A 272 1.13 -20.63 11.73
C ASN A 272 -0.36 -20.35 11.53
N LEU A 273 -0.70 -19.34 10.71
CA LEU A 273 -2.08 -18.97 10.45
C LEU A 273 -2.82 -20.10 9.72
N VAL A 274 -3.92 -20.57 10.31
CA VAL A 274 -4.80 -21.60 9.75
C VAL A 274 -6.26 -21.14 9.82
N TRP A 275 -6.94 -21.09 8.68
CA TRP A 275 -8.36 -20.75 8.61
C TRP A 275 -9.26 -21.89 9.08
N ASN A 276 -10.17 -21.58 10.01
CA ASN A 276 -11.20 -22.49 10.52
C ASN A 276 -12.57 -22.08 9.98
N ALA A 277 -13.02 -22.71 8.90
CA ALA A 277 -14.26 -22.34 8.22
C ALA A 277 -15.51 -22.45 9.11
N GLY A 278 -15.58 -23.47 9.97
CA GLY A 278 -16.74 -23.72 10.84
C GLY A 278 -16.97 -22.63 11.88
N SER A 279 -15.91 -22.04 12.42
CA SER A 279 -15.98 -20.97 13.43
C SER A 279 -15.72 -19.58 12.84
N ARG A 280 -15.36 -19.48 11.56
CA ARG A 280 -14.92 -18.24 10.90
C ARG A 280 -13.79 -17.54 11.65
N THR A 281 -12.84 -18.33 12.16
CA THR A 281 -11.67 -17.83 12.91
C THR A 281 -10.37 -18.29 12.27
N ILE A 282 -9.26 -17.71 12.70
CA ILE A 282 -7.91 -18.15 12.34
C ILE A 282 -7.24 -18.66 13.62
N SER A 283 -6.74 -19.89 13.59
CA SER A 283 -5.77 -20.37 14.59
C SER A 283 -4.40 -19.82 14.24
N ALA A 284 -3.65 -19.38 15.23
CA ALA A 284 -2.28 -18.89 15.06
C ALA A 284 -1.45 -19.20 16.31
N THR A 285 -0.18 -18.79 16.30
CA THR A 285 0.69 -18.78 17.47
C THR A 285 1.36 -17.42 17.61
N VAL A 286 1.54 -16.95 18.84
CA VAL A 286 2.31 -15.75 19.18
C VAL A 286 3.31 -16.13 20.26
N ASN A 287 4.61 -15.95 19.98
CA ASN A 287 5.70 -16.41 20.86
C ASN A 287 5.55 -17.88 21.28
N GLY A 288 5.13 -18.74 20.34
CA GLY A 288 4.86 -20.17 20.58
C GLY A 288 3.58 -20.47 21.39
N THR A 289 2.88 -19.47 21.89
CA THR A 289 1.58 -19.63 22.59
C THR A 289 0.45 -19.64 21.59
N ALA A 290 -0.51 -20.56 21.74
CA ALA A 290 -1.68 -20.62 20.88
C ALA A 290 -2.49 -19.32 20.93
N ALA A 291 -2.93 -18.87 19.77
CA ALA A 291 -3.69 -17.66 19.55
C ALA A 291 -4.91 -17.93 18.66
N THR A 292 -5.95 -17.11 18.81
CA THR A 292 -7.12 -17.12 17.92
C THR A 292 -7.40 -15.71 17.43
N ILE A 293 -7.58 -15.57 16.12
CA ILE A 293 -8.04 -14.33 15.48
C ILE A 293 -9.50 -14.53 15.07
N ALA A 294 -10.38 -13.64 15.52
CA ALA A 294 -11.82 -13.71 15.26
C ALA A 294 -12.37 -12.36 14.77
N PRO A 295 -13.41 -12.36 13.93
CA PRO A 295 -14.12 -11.13 13.57
C PRO A 295 -14.80 -10.49 14.78
N ALA A 296 -14.98 -9.18 14.72
CA ALA A 296 -15.85 -8.44 15.63
C ALA A 296 -16.71 -7.43 14.84
N LEU A 297 -17.90 -7.14 15.38
CA LEU A 297 -18.86 -6.22 14.78
C LEU A 297 -18.74 -4.78 15.32
N ALA A 298 -17.89 -4.57 16.33
CA ALA A 298 -17.75 -3.31 17.03
C ALA A 298 -16.32 -3.16 17.57
N PRO A 299 -15.83 -1.91 17.70
CA PRO A 299 -14.48 -1.65 18.19
C PRO A 299 -14.30 -2.19 19.62
N LEU A 300 -13.11 -2.71 19.90
CA LEU A 300 -12.74 -3.26 21.21
C LEU A 300 -12.81 -2.21 22.33
N SER A 301 -12.51 -0.96 21.99
CA SER A 301 -12.60 0.19 22.90
C SER A 301 -13.05 1.41 22.10
N PRO A 302 -14.37 1.64 21.97
CA PRO A 302 -14.91 2.80 21.26
C PRO A 302 -14.41 4.09 21.89
N GLU A 303 -14.02 5.07 21.07
CA GLU A 303 -13.63 6.39 21.57
C GLU A 303 -14.86 7.22 21.98
N PRO A 304 -14.95 7.67 23.23
CA PRO A 304 -16.09 8.49 23.67
C PRO A 304 -16.17 9.79 22.86
N GLY A 305 -17.34 10.09 22.31
CA GLY A 305 -17.60 11.34 21.59
C GLY A 305 -17.05 11.43 20.16
N ILE A 306 -16.38 10.39 19.64
CA ILE A 306 -15.70 10.45 18.34
C ILE A 306 -16.64 10.76 17.16
N ALA A 307 -17.88 10.28 17.18
CA ALA A 307 -18.86 10.61 16.15
C ALA A 307 -19.22 12.11 16.14
N ILE A 308 -19.28 12.72 17.32
CA ILE A 308 -19.53 14.17 17.47
C ILE A 308 -18.32 14.95 16.97
N ALA A 309 -17.10 14.50 17.33
CA ALA A 309 -15.87 15.11 16.86
C ALA A 309 -15.78 15.07 15.33
N PHE A 310 -16.02 13.90 14.72
CA PHE A 310 -16.05 13.74 13.26
C PHE A 310 -17.05 14.68 12.58
N TYR A 311 -18.27 14.80 13.13
CA TYR A 311 -19.26 15.74 12.61
C TYR A 311 -18.77 17.19 12.71
N ASN A 312 -18.34 17.62 13.89
CA ASN A 312 -17.94 18.99 14.16
C ASN A 312 -16.69 19.41 13.37
N GLU A 313 -15.69 18.54 13.28
CA GLU A 313 -14.48 18.77 12.46
C GLU A 313 -14.85 18.96 10.97
N GLY A 314 -15.91 18.29 10.50
CA GLY A 314 -16.40 18.42 9.13
C GLY A 314 -17.18 19.71 8.82
N LEU A 315 -17.64 20.46 9.84
CA LEU A 315 -18.39 21.71 9.62
C LEU A 315 -17.52 22.81 9.00
N ASP A 316 -16.24 22.86 9.38
CA ASP A 316 -15.30 23.87 8.87
C ASP A 316 -14.62 23.43 7.56
N ASN A 317 -14.36 22.12 7.40
CA ASN A 317 -13.71 21.56 6.21
C ASN A 317 -14.29 20.17 5.89
N PRO A 318 -14.77 19.92 4.66
CA PRO A 318 -15.33 18.63 4.30
C PRO A 318 -14.36 17.47 4.45
N TRP A 319 -14.92 16.31 4.77
CA TRP A 319 -14.26 15.02 4.71
C TRP A 319 -14.21 14.52 3.27
N LEU A 320 -13.04 14.07 2.83
CA LEU A 320 -12.79 13.66 1.46
C LEU A 320 -12.30 12.22 1.38
N THR A 321 -12.76 11.51 0.36
CA THR A 321 -12.19 10.21 -0.03
C THR A 321 -12.06 10.11 -1.55
N ILE A 322 -11.09 9.30 -2.00
CA ILE A 322 -10.90 8.98 -3.41
C ILE A 322 -11.74 7.75 -3.79
N PRO A 323 -11.56 6.57 -3.19
CA PRO A 323 -12.48 5.44 -3.38
C PRO A 323 -13.76 5.59 -2.57
N GLY A 324 -14.83 4.93 -3.00
CA GLY A 324 -16.02 4.73 -2.18
C GLY A 324 -15.80 3.68 -1.09
N PHE A 325 -16.88 3.01 -0.68
CA PHE A 325 -16.80 1.94 0.31
C PHE A 325 -15.87 0.79 -0.11
N HIS A 326 -15.04 0.34 0.82
CA HIS A 326 -14.56 -1.03 0.83
C HIS A 326 -15.69 -1.92 1.35
N ILE A 327 -16.03 -3.01 0.64
CA ILE A 327 -17.06 -3.96 1.07
C ILE A 327 -16.59 -5.39 0.84
N SER A 328 -16.60 -6.19 1.91
CA SER A 328 -16.34 -7.64 1.83
C SER A 328 -15.06 -8.01 1.08
N GLY A 329 -13.96 -7.26 1.31
CA GLY A 329 -12.67 -7.50 0.66
C GLY A 329 -12.47 -6.77 -0.68
N VAL A 330 -13.45 -5.97 -1.13
CA VAL A 330 -13.40 -5.24 -2.41
C VAL A 330 -13.31 -3.74 -2.16
N ASP A 331 -12.18 -3.13 -2.52
CA ASP A 331 -12.02 -1.67 -2.53
C ASP A 331 -12.88 -1.03 -3.61
N ASP A 332 -13.46 0.15 -3.31
CA ASP A 332 -14.36 0.88 -4.22
C ASP A 332 -15.46 -0.03 -4.80
N ALA A 333 -16.13 -0.78 -3.92
CA ALA A 333 -17.02 -1.89 -4.27
C ALA A 333 -18.17 -1.52 -5.22
N TYR A 334 -18.54 -0.24 -5.27
CA TYR A 334 -19.58 0.29 -6.14
C TYR A 334 -19.03 1.13 -7.31
N ASN A 335 -17.72 1.15 -7.51
CA ASN A 335 -17.03 1.87 -8.59
C ASN A 335 -17.37 3.37 -8.62
N ILE A 336 -17.26 4.05 -7.48
CA ILE A 336 -17.53 5.49 -7.38
C ILE A 336 -16.51 6.29 -8.19
N ARG A 337 -15.26 5.81 -8.29
CA ARG A 337 -14.22 6.44 -9.12
C ARG A 337 -14.54 6.42 -10.62
N GLY A 338 -15.32 5.45 -11.06
CA GLY A 338 -15.78 5.32 -12.45
C GLY A 338 -16.97 6.21 -12.80
N LEU A 339 -17.49 7.01 -11.87
CA LEU A 339 -18.60 7.92 -12.15
C LEU A 339 -18.17 8.97 -13.19
N THR A 340 -19.06 9.20 -14.15
CA THR A 340 -18.86 10.20 -15.20
C THR A 340 -19.95 11.26 -15.11
N PHE A 341 -19.58 12.49 -15.48
CA PHE A 341 -20.52 13.59 -15.59
C PHE A 341 -20.15 14.43 -16.83
N PRO A 342 -21.13 14.88 -17.65
CA PRO A 342 -20.83 15.55 -18.92
C PRO A 342 -19.84 16.71 -18.79
N GLY A 343 -18.69 16.58 -19.47
CA GLY A 343 -17.63 17.60 -19.48
C GLY A 343 -16.85 17.74 -18.17
N ARG A 344 -16.96 16.80 -17.23
CA ARG A 344 -16.31 16.87 -15.91
C ARG A 344 -15.63 15.55 -15.54
N THR A 345 -14.65 15.63 -14.65
CA THR A 345 -13.89 14.47 -14.17
C THR A 345 -14.16 14.26 -12.69
N TYR A 346 -14.44 13.01 -12.30
CA TYR A 346 -14.59 12.66 -10.89
C TYR A 346 -13.32 13.03 -10.12
N TYR A 347 -13.49 13.67 -8.97
CA TYR A 347 -12.38 14.08 -8.13
C TYR A 347 -12.42 13.36 -6.79
N ARG A 348 -13.48 13.53 -5.99
CA ARG A 348 -13.61 12.95 -4.65
C ARG A 348 -15.04 12.59 -4.35
N TYR A 349 -15.27 11.69 -3.40
CA TYR A 349 -16.54 11.61 -2.70
C TYR A 349 -16.43 12.43 -1.41
N VAL A 350 -17.47 13.21 -1.12
CA VAL A 350 -17.42 14.28 -0.11
C VAL A 350 -18.48 14.04 0.93
N TYR A 351 -18.08 14.16 2.20
CA TYR A 351 -19.00 14.39 3.31
C TYR A 351 -18.80 15.81 3.85
N TYR A 352 -19.82 16.65 3.70
CA TYR A 352 -19.80 18.04 4.19
C TYR A 352 -21.00 18.28 5.12
N PRO A 353 -20.78 18.15 6.44
CA PRO A 353 -21.74 18.53 7.47
C PRO A 353 -22.31 19.94 7.31
N GLY A 354 -23.62 20.09 7.50
CA GLY A 354 -24.27 21.40 7.66
C GLY A 354 -24.16 22.37 6.49
N LEU A 355 -23.94 21.89 5.26
CA LEU A 355 -23.69 22.75 4.10
C LEU A 355 -24.99 23.34 3.49
N VAL A 356 -26.09 22.58 3.50
CA VAL A 356 -27.31 22.95 2.78
C VAL A 356 -28.33 23.55 3.74
N ASP A 357 -28.69 24.83 3.54
CA ASP A 357 -29.75 25.50 4.29
C ASP A 357 -31.11 24.85 3.98
N ALA A 358 -31.72 24.26 5.00
CA ALA A 358 -33.05 23.63 4.92
C ALA A 358 -34.20 24.63 5.17
N GLY A 359 -33.87 25.87 5.52
CA GLY A 359 -34.79 26.86 6.06
C GLY A 359 -35.06 26.63 7.56
N GLY A 360 -35.56 27.67 8.23
CA GLY A 360 -35.94 27.57 9.65
C GLY A 360 -34.77 27.46 10.65
N GLY A 361 -33.53 27.58 10.18
CA GLY A 361 -32.32 27.41 11.00
C GLY A 361 -31.75 25.98 10.99
N ASP A 362 -32.38 25.08 10.24
CA ASP A 362 -31.90 23.70 10.06
C ASP A 362 -30.95 23.63 8.86
N PHE A 363 -29.95 22.75 8.96
CA PHE A 363 -28.98 22.49 7.89
C PHE A 363 -28.88 21.00 7.63
N TYR A 364 -28.76 20.62 6.35
CA TYR A 364 -28.51 19.26 5.92
C TYR A 364 -27.04 19.04 5.54
N ASP A 365 -26.61 17.79 5.65
CA ASP A 365 -25.29 17.36 5.23
C ASP A 365 -25.28 17.03 3.74
N VAL A 366 -24.11 17.15 3.11
CA VAL A 366 -23.85 16.64 1.76
C VAL A 366 -23.04 15.36 1.84
N LEU A 367 -23.53 14.30 1.21
CA LEU A 367 -22.85 13.03 0.96
C LEU A 367 -22.91 12.75 -0.54
N SER A 368 -21.97 13.30 -1.30
CA SER A 368 -22.05 13.27 -2.76
C SER A 368 -20.69 13.33 -3.46
N PRO A 369 -20.58 12.84 -4.71
CA PRO A 369 -19.37 13.01 -5.50
C PRO A 369 -19.12 14.48 -5.89
N PHE A 370 -17.85 14.83 -5.92
CA PHE A 370 -17.34 16.09 -6.39
C PHE A 370 -16.56 15.90 -7.69
N PHE A 371 -16.88 16.74 -8.68
CA PHE A 371 -16.31 16.73 -10.02
C PHE A 371 -15.59 18.04 -10.32
N VAL A 372 -14.43 17.96 -10.97
CA VAL A 372 -13.65 19.11 -11.45
C VAL A 372 -13.92 19.41 -12.93
N GLY A 373 -13.67 20.65 -13.36
CA GLY A 373 -13.91 21.13 -14.73
C GLY A 373 -15.08 22.09 -14.90
N ALA A 374 -15.79 22.43 -13.80
CA ALA A 374 -16.81 23.48 -13.78
C ALA A 374 -16.24 24.82 -13.27
N THR A 375 -16.84 25.93 -13.69
CA THR A 375 -16.38 27.30 -13.37
C THR A 375 -16.38 27.63 -11.87
N ASN A 376 -17.11 26.86 -11.02
CA ASN A 376 -17.30 27.16 -9.60
C ASN A 376 -17.03 26.00 -8.62
N GLY A 377 -16.40 24.88 -9.02
CA GLY A 377 -15.74 23.95 -8.06
C GLY A 377 -16.49 23.45 -6.79
N TYR A 378 -17.81 23.30 -6.79
CA TYR A 378 -18.59 22.71 -5.67
C TYR A 378 -18.97 21.24 -5.92
N PRO A 379 -19.19 20.41 -4.87
CA PRO A 379 -19.74 19.05 -5.00
C PRO A 379 -21.00 19.07 -5.86
N TYR A 380 -21.08 18.12 -6.80
CA TYR A 380 -22.29 17.98 -7.60
C TYR A 380 -23.29 17.18 -6.78
N LEU A 381 -24.42 17.80 -6.45
CA LEU A 381 -25.47 17.13 -5.70
C LEU A 381 -26.26 16.24 -6.66
N PHE A 382 -26.00 14.93 -6.59
CA PHE A 382 -26.92 13.94 -7.13
C PHE A 382 -28.18 13.89 -6.27
N ALA A 383 -29.30 13.43 -6.84
CA ALA A 383 -30.48 13.13 -6.05
C ALA A 383 -30.09 12.16 -4.92
N GLY A 384 -30.62 12.32 -3.70
CA GLY A 384 -30.16 11.47 -2.60
C GLY A 384 -28.75 11.78 -2.11
N GLY A 385 -28.11 12.87 -2.55
CA GLY A 385 -26.78 13.32 -2.09
C GLY A 385 -26.83 14.25 -0.87
N VAL A 386 -28.02 14.47 -0.33
CA VAL A 386 -28.29 15.25 0.89
C VAL A 386 -28.70 14.28 1.99
N ALA A 387 -28.26 14.51 3.21
CA ALA A 387 -28.56 13.62 4.34
C ALA A 387 -28.88 14.39 5.62
N TYR A 388 -29.71 13.78 6.46
CA TYR A 388 -29.88 14.17 7.86
C TYR A 388 -29.03 13.27 8.76
N PRO A 389 -28.06 13.81 9.53
CA PRO A 389 -27.27 13.04 10.47
C PRO A 389 -28.00 12.87 11.81
N TYR A 390 -27.88 11.70 12.43
CA TYR A 390 -28.26 11.51 13.83
C TYR A 390 -27.10 10.92 14.63
N LEU A 391 -26.77 11.58 15.74
CA LEU A 391 -25.76 11.13 16.70
C LEU A 391 -26.44 10.30 17.79
N GLN A 392 -26.25 8.98 17.75
CA GLN A 392 -26.90 8.07 18.68
C GLN A 392 -26.16 7.95 20.01
N SER A 393 -26.91 7.67 21.08
CA SER A 393 -26.36 7.25 22.38
C SER A 393 -25.51 5.97 22.19
N GLY A 394 -24.19 6.07 22.40
CA GLY A 394 -23.25 4.96 22.16
C GLY A 394 -22.19 5.25 21.09
N GLY A 395 -22.09 6.49 20.61
CA GLY A 395 -21.00 6.93 19.73
C GLY A 395 -21.14 6.48 18.29
N ARG A 396 -22.37 6.21 17.83
CA ARG A 396 -22.70 5.84 16.46
C ARG A 396 -23.26 7.03 15.70
N LEU A 397 -22.87 7.17 14.44
CA LEU A 397 -23.43 8.13 13.49
C LEU A 397 -24.40 7.39 12.56
N THR A 398 -25.58 7.94 12.31
CA THR A 398 -26.51 7.40 11.31
C THR A 398 -26.92 8.49 10.35
N PHE A 399 -27.31 8.09 9.13
CA PHE A 399 -27.79 9.01 8.12
C PHE A 399 -29.19 8.60 7.66
N GLU A 400 -30.02 9.61 7.42
CA GLU A 400 -31.21 9.51 6.59
C GLU A 400 -30.92 10.27 5.30
N MET A 401 -30.67 9.53 4.21
CA MET A 401 -30.47 10.10 2.89
C MET A 401 -31.80 10.65 2.38
N LEU A 402 -31.83 11.93 2.06
CA LEU A 402 -33.01 12.68 1.64
C LEU A 402 -33.08 12.76 0.11
N ASP A 403 -34.29 12.71 -0.44
CA ASP A 403 -34.52 12.93 -1.87
C ASP A 403 -34.36 14.43 -2.23
N GLY A 404 -33.10 14.88 -2.33
CA GLY A 404 -32.74 16.25 -2.66
C GLY A 404 -31.78 16.37 -3.84
N GLY A 405 -32.25 16.99 -4.94
CA GLY A 405 -31.45 17.69 -5.95
C GLY A 405 -31.22 16.96 -7.29
N ASP A 406 -31.91 17.43 -8.35
CA ASP A 406 -31.85 17.04 -9.79
C ASP A 406 -32.83 15.95 -10.25
N PRO A 407 -33.66 16.16 -11.31
CA PRO A 407 -34.50 15.13 -11.93
C PRO A 407 -33.76 13.94 -12.58
N ILE A 408 -32.43 13.94 -12.61
CA ILE A 408 -31.64 12.85 -13.20
C ILE A 408 -31.66 11.62 -12.28
N VAL A 409 -31.95 10.45 -12.87
CA VAL A 409 -31.89 9.16 -12.16
C VAL A 409 -30.46 8.89 -11.68
N ASN A 410 -30.31 8.62 -10.38
CA ASN A 410 -29.02 8.29 -9.79
C ASN A 410 -28.37 7.08 -10.49
N PRO A 411 -27.06 7.14 -10.76
CA PRO A 411 -26.35 5.98 -11.26
C PRO A 411 -26.36 4.84 -10.20
N PRO A 412 -26.31 3.56 -10.62
CA PRO A 412 -26.39 2.42 -9.70
C PRO A 412 -25.36 2.45 -8.55
N ALA A 413 -24.18 3.02 -8.80
CA ALA A 413 -23.13 3.21 -7.80
C ALA A 413 -23.59 4.08 -6.62
N ILE A 414 -24.32 5.18 -6.91
CA ILE A 414 -24.84 6.10 -5.89
C ILE A 414 -26.00 5.47 -5.13
N ILE A 415 -26.92 4.78 -5.84
CA ILE A 415 -28.02 4.05 -5.18
C ILE A 415 -27.47 3.04 -4.17
N SER A 416 -26.48 2.25 -4.57
CA SER A 416 -25.87 1.23 -3.71
C SER A 416 -25.15 1.86 -2.51
N THR A 417 -24.40 2.95 -2.75
CA THR A 417 -23.71 3.71 -1.70
C THR A 417 -24.69 4.31 -0.68
N ASN A 418 -25.78 4.92 -1.16
CA ASN A 418 -26.81 5.50 -0.31
C ASN A 418 -27.57 4.45 0.51
N ASN A 419 -27.76 3.24 -0.03
CA ASN A 419 -28.33 2.14 0.74
C ASN A 419 -27.45 1.77 1.94
N VAL A 420 -26.12 1.80 1.79
CA VAL A 420 -25.21 1.57 2.91
C VAL A 420 -25.33 2.71 3.93
N PHE A 421 -25.27 3.97 3.50
CA PHE A 421 -25.44 5.14 4.39
C PHE A 421 -26.77 5.12 5.16
N ASN A 422 -27.88 4.82 4.49
CA ASN A 422 -29.20 4.73 5.11
C ASN A 422 -29.31 3.62 6.16
N THR A 423 -28.68 2.47 5.91
CA THR A 423 -28.97 1.26 6.70
C THR A 423 -27.88 0.91 7.70
N GLY A 424 -26.66 1.42 7.52
CA GLY A 424 -25.48 1.00 8.26
C GLY A 424 -25.10 -0.47 8.00
N LYS A 425 -25.48 -1.01 6.82
CA LYS A 425 -25.29 -2.41 6.41
C LYS A 425 -24.88 -2.50 4.95
N THR A 426 -24.12 -3.54 4.62
CA THR A 426 -23.66 -3.84 3.25
C THR A 426 -24.61 -4.76 2.49
N ALA A 427 -25.51 -5.46 3.18
CA ALA A 427 -26.45 -6.41 2.58
C ALA A 427 -27.77 -6.53 3.37
N PRO A 428 -28.86 -6.98 2.72
CA PRO A 428 -30.13 -7.27 3.38
C PRO A 428 -30.02 -8.37 4.47
N PRO A 429 -30.98 -8.46 5.41
CA PRO A 429 -32.16 -7.61 5.53
C PRO A 429 -31.81 -6.21 6.04
N TYR A 430 -32.39 -5.20 5.40
CA TYR A 430 -32.35 -3.82 5.88
C TYR A 430 -33.45 -3.65 6.92
N PHE A 431 -33.10 -3.08 8.08
CA PHE A 431 -34.04 -2.82 9.16
C PHE A 431 -34.52 -1.37 9.09
N ALA A 432 -35.74 -1.11 9.56
CA ALA A 432 -36.32 0.24 9.55
C ALA A 432 -35.47 1.25 10.36
N ASN A 433 -34.81 0.81 11.41
CA ASN A 433 -33.84 1.61 12.14
C ASN A 433 -32.42 1.29 11.65
N SER A 434 -31.72 2.31 11.15
CA SER A 434 -30.32 2.21 10.74
C SER A 434 -29.45 1.70 11.89
N ALA A 435 -28.59 0.72 11.62
CA ALA A 435 -27.59 0.28 12.59
C ALA A 435 -26.51 1.34 12.83
N GLY A 436 -26.32 2.22 11.83
CA GLY A 436 -25.35 3.29 11.86
C GLY A 436 -23.93 2.88 11.52
N PHE A 437 -23.01 3.73 11.95
CA PHE A 437 -21.59 3.62 11.73
C PHE A 437 -20.81 3.85 13.01
N TYR A 438 -19.76 3.04 13.21
CA TYR A 438 -18.68 3.38 14.13
C TYR A 438 -17.70 4.30 13.41
N ILE A 439 -17.32 5.39 14.07
CA ILE A 439 -16.19 6.20 13.62
C ILE A 439 -14.92 5.71 14.34
N VAL A 440 -13.87 5.45 13.56
CA VAL A 440 -12.60 4.91 14.04
C VAL A 440 -11.49 5.84 13.58
N ARG A 441 -10.91 6.59 14.54
CA ARG A 441 -9.72 7.40 14.29
C ARG A 441 -8.54 6.51 13.90
N LYS A 442 -7.72 6.95 12.93
CA LYS A 442 -6.48 6.28 12.55
C LYS A 442 -5.30 6.83 13.35
N ALA A 443 -4.20 6.08 13.37
CA ALA A 443 -3.01 6.49 14.12
C ALA A 443 -2.36 7.80 13.63
N ASP A 444 -2.62 8.21 12.39
CA ASP A 444 -2.14 9.50 11.84
C ASP A 444 -2.85 10.73 12.42
N GLY A 445 -4.01 10.54 13.08
CA GLY A 445 -4.81 11.58 13.70
C GLY A 445 -5.61 12.45 12.72
N THR A 446 -5.40 12.33 11.40
CA THR A 446 -6.06 13.13 10.35
C THR A 446 -7.03 12.31 9.49
N THR A 447 -6.95 10.99 9.60
CA THR A 447 -7.83 10.05 8.92
C THR A 447 -8.81 9.45 9.91
N MET A 448 -10.06 9.26 9.48
CA MET A 448 -11.06 8.50 10.22
C MET A 448 -11.78 7.52 9.30
N ASP A 449 -11.94 6.28 9.76
CA ASP A 449 -12.75 5.28 9.06
C ASP A 449 -14.17 5.30 9.61
N MET A 450 -15.14 5.29 8.71
CA MET A 450 -16.56 5.11 9.02
C MET A 450 -16.95 3.69 8.66
N VAL A 451 -17.24 2.87 9.67
CA VAL A 451 -17.44 1.41 9.56
C VAL A 451 -18.89 1.04 9.81
N THR A 452 -19.49 0.22 8.96
CA THR A 452 -20.89 -0.24 9.09
C THR A 452 -21.11 -0.96 10.42
N ALA A 453 -21.97 -0.43 11.27
CA ALA A 453 -22.23 -1.02 12.59
C ALA A 453 -23.12 -2.28 12.52
N GLY A 454 -23.81 -2.50 11.40
CA GLY A 454 -24.73 -3.63 11.22
C GLY A 454 -24.07 -4.94 10.84
N ASP A 455 -22.84 -4.91 10.29
CA ASP A 455 -22.10 -6.10 9.86
C ASP A 455 -20.56 -5.95 9.92
N ALA A 456 -20.02 -4.74 10.08
CA ALA A 456 -18.59 -4.41 10.00
C ALA A 456 -17.90 -4.90 8.70
N LEU A 457 -18.66 -5.22 7.65
CA LEU A 457 -18.15 -5.67 6.35
C LEU A 457 -17.88 -4.51 5.40
N GLY A 458 -18.37 -3.32 5.72
CA GLY A 458 -18.24 -2.11 4.91
C GLY A 458 -17.55 -1.00 5.67
N TRP A 459 -16.62 -0.30 5.04
CA TRP A 459 -16.08 0.95 5.59
C TRP A 459 -15.63 1.90 4.50
N ILE A 460 -15.51 3.17 4.86
CA ILE A 460 -14.97 4.23 4.00
C ILE A 460 -13.98 5.05 4.82
N SER A 461 -12.82 5.33 4.22
CA SER A 461 -11.72 6.08 4.87
C SER A 461 -11.80 7.54 4.48
N TRP A 462 -12.01 8.41 5.45
CA TRP A 462 -12.14 9.85 5.27
C TRP A 462 -10.86 10.57 5.66
N ASN A 463 -10.42 11.50 4.83
CA ASN A 463 -9.31 12.38 5.11
C ASN A 463 -9.85 13.78 5.37
N HIS A 464 -9.39 14.39 6.47
CA HIS A 464 -9.57 15.81 6.72
C HIS A 464 -8.47 16.60 6.00
N GLN A 465 -8.79 17.75 5.40
CA GLN A 465 -7.80 18.60 4.70
C GLN A 465 -7.27 19.73 5.57
#